data_AF-A0A0F9HXH0-F1
#
_entry.id   AF-A0A0F9HXH0-F1
#
_cell.length_a   1.000
_cell.length_b   1.000
_cell.length_c   1.000
_cell.angle_alpha   90.00
_cell.angle_beta   90.00
_cell.angle_gamma   90.00
#
_symmetry.space_group_name_H-M   'P 1'
#
loop_
_entity.id
_entity.type
_entity.pdbx_description
1 polymer ?
#
loop_
_entity_poly.entity_id
_entity_poly.type
_entity_poly.pdbx_seq_one_letter_code
_entity_poly.pdbx_strand_id
1 'polypeptide(L)' 'MFVTYQGKKMLNENQQELKYVVKVNGKIRSLALPKTLAEAAVQNLPESEQGIAKIVPVTDDGQELLLEN' A
#
# COMPACT_ATOMS: atom_id res chain seq x y z
N MET A 1 -42.83 7.85 11.47
CA MET A 1 -42.38 7.54 10.09
C MET A 1 -41.01 8.16 9.92
N PHE A 2 -40.04 7.37 9.46
CA PHE A 2 -38.61 7.54 9.71
C PHE A 2 -38.00 8.74 8.95
N VAL A 3 -37.16 9.51 9.65
CA VAL A 3 -36.25 10.48 9.04
C VAL A 3 -35.22 9.71 8.20
N THR A 4 -35.37 9.78 6.87
CA THR A 4 -34.33 9.33 5.93
C THR A 4 -33.13 10.26 6.03
N TYR A 5 -32.15 9.86 6.82
CA TYR A 5 -30.78 10.32 6.66
C TYR A 5 -30.31 9.86 5.28
N GLN A 6 -30.44 10.71 4.26
CA GLN A 6 -29.61 10.60 3.06
C GLN A 6 -28.20 11.04 3.46
N GLY A 7 -27.49 10.13 4.12
CA GLY A 7 -26.07 10.25 4.39
C GLY A 7 -25.37 10.49 3.06
N LYS A 8 -24.69 11.64 2.96
CA LYS A 8 -23.82 12.08 1.87
C LYS A 8 -23.12 10.89 1.21
N LYS A 9 -23.65 10.44 0.07
CA LYS A 9 -22.97 9.54 -0.86
C LYS A 9 -22.01 10.38 -1.69
N MET A 10 -20.94 10.83 -1.04
CA MET A 10 -19.83 11.53 -1.67
C MET A 10 -18.56 10.96 -1.05
N LEU A 11 -18.00 9.90 -1.63
CA LEU A 11 -16.56 9.64 -1.56
C LEU A 11 -16.16 8.58 -2.61
N ASN A 12 -15.57 9.09 -3.69
CA ASN A 12 -14.60 8.47 -4.60
C ASN A 12 -14.84 7.05 -5.13
N GLU A 13 -15.50 6.96 -6.29
CA GLU A 13 -15.34 5.86 -7.28
C GLU A 13 -13.98 5.89 -8.00
N ASN A 14 -12.92 6.33 -7.31
CA ASN A 14 -11.55 6.33 -7.84
C ASN A 14 -10.51 6.27 -6.72
N GLN A 15 -10.79 5.48 -5.67
CA GLN A 15 -9.70 4.94 -4.89
C GLN A 15 -9.05 3.86 -5.76
N GLN A 16 -8.19 4.27 -6.71
CA GLN A 16 -7.13 3.39 -7.16
C GLN A 16 -6.44 2.94 -5.87
N GLU A 17 -6.71 1.72 -5.44
CA GLU A 17 -6.13 1.15 -4.23
C GLU A 17 -4.64 1.10 -4.47
N LEU A 18 -3.93 2.12 -3.98
CA LEU A 18 -2.48 2.16 -4.03
C LEU A 18 -1.99 0.91 -3.31
N LYS A 19 -1.41 -0.01 -4.07
CA LYS A 19 -0.75 -1.18 -3.52
C LYS A 19 0.70 -0.81 -3.23
N TYR A 20 1.35 -1.60 -2.43
CA TYR A 20 2.70 -1.38 -1.96
C TYR A 20 3.45 -2.70 -1.99
N VAL A 21 4.73 -2.64 -2.36
CA VAL A 21 5.64 -3.78 -2.30
C VAL A 21 6.75 -3.48 -1.32
N VAL A 22 7.21 -4.52 -0.63
CA VAL A 22 8.38 -4.45 0.23
C VAL A 22 9.60 -4.83 -0.60
N LYS A 23 10.51 -3.87 -0.76
CA LYS A 23 11.83 -4.09 -1.33
C LYS A 23 12.85 -4.27 -0.23
N VAL A 24 13.58 -5.38 -0.25
CA VAL A 24 14.72 -5.63 0.64
C VAL A 24 15.96 -5.68 -0.23
N ASN A 25 16.98 -4.85 0.08
CA ASN A 25 18.21 -4.78 -0.71
C ASN A 25 17.96 -4.49 -2.22
N GLY A 26 16.98 -3.64 -2.52
CA GLY A 26 16.61 -3.29 -3.90
C GLY A 26 15.78 -4.33 -4.67
N LYS A 27 15.52 -5.52 -4.10
CA LYS A 27 14.68 -6.56 -4.71
C LYS A 27 13.30 -6.60 -4.09
N ILE A 28 12.27 -6.71 -4.91
CA ILE A 28 10.89 -6.91 -4.46
C ILE A 28 10.79 -8.30 -3.83
N ARG A 29 10.43 -8.34 -2.54
CA ARG A 29 10.26 -9.56 -1.75
C ARG A 29 8.79 -9.90 -1.50
N SER A 30 7.89 -8.92 -1.59
CA SER A 30 6.45 -9.11 -1.39
C SER A 30 5.66 -8.86 -2.66
N LEU A 31 4.46 -9.43 -2.71
CA LEU A 31 3.45 -9.06 -3.68
C LEU A 31 2.90 -7.65 -3.38
N ALA A 32 2.14 -7.11 -4.33
CA ALA A 32 1.42 -5.85 -4.20
C ALA A 32 0.35 -5.98 -3.10
N LEU A 33 0.60 -5.33 -1.96
CA LEU A 33 -0.19 -5.41 -0.73
C LEU A 33 -0.69 -4.02 -0.33
N PRO A 34 -1.82 -3.90 0.38
CA PRO A 34 -2.19 -2.63 1.01
C PRO A 34 -1.11 -2.17 2.00
N LYS A 35 -1.00 -0.85 2.19
CA LYS A 35 0.04 -0.21 3.00
C LYS A 35 0.23 -0.88 4.36
N THR A 36 -0.87 -1.13 5.07
CA THR A 36 -0.89 -1.74 6.40
C THR A 36 -0.24 -3.13 6.42
N LEU A 37 -0.46 -3.93 5.37
CA LEU A 37 0.15 -5.26 5.25
C LEU A 37 1.62 -5.16 4.82
N ALA A 38 2.00 -4.19 4.00
CA ALA A 38 3.39 -3.94 3.67
C ALA A 38 4.20 -3.49 4.90
N GLU A 39 3.64 -2.63 5.75
CA GLU A 39 4.24 -2.22 7.03
C GLU A 39 4.40 -3.41 7.99
N ALA A 40 3.35 -4.23 8.12
CA ALA A 40 3.42 -5.46 8.90
C ALA A 40 4.46 -6.46 8.34
N ALA A 41 4.57 -6.56 7.01
CA ALA A 41 5.57 -7.41 6.36
C ALA A 41 6.99 -6.95 6.71
N VAL A 42 7.27 -5.64 6.70
CA VAL A 42 8.57 -5.11 7.14
C VAL A 42 8.85 -5.45 8.60
N GLN A 43 7.88 -5.31 9.51
CA GLN A 43 8.05 -5.66 10.92
C GLN A 43 8.30 -7.15 11.16
N ASN A 44 7.81 -8.02 10.28
CA ASN A 44 8.07 -9.46 10.33
C ASN A 44 9.40 -9.87 9.68
N LEU A 45 10.14 -8.95 9.04
CA LEU A 45 11.47 -9.24 8.52
C LEU A 45 12.50 -9.37 9.66
N PRO A 46 13.61 -10.10 9.46
CA PRO A 46 14.75 -10.08 10.37
C PRO A 46 15.29 -8.66 10.57
N GLU A 47 15.79 -8.32 11.77
CA GLU A 47 16.36 -6.98 12.06
C GLU A 47 17.42 -6.53 11.03
N SER A 48 18.23 -7.47 10.54
CA SER A 48 19.23 -7.20 9.49
C SER A 48 18.62 -6.75 8.16
N GLU A 49 17.39 -7.16 7.87
CA GLU A 49 16.64 -6.82 6.66
C GLU A 49 15.72 -5.61 6.87
N GLN A 50 15.24 -5.37 8.10
CA GLN A 50 14.37 -4.23 8.43
C GLN A 50 15.02 -2.88 8.08
N GLY A 51 16.31 -2.72 8.41
CA GLY A 51 17.04 -1.47 8.13
C GLY A 51 17.27 -1.18 6.65
N ILE A 52 17.14 -2.18 5.79
CA ILE A 52 17.30 -2.07 4.33
C ILE A 52 15.98 -2.30 3.57
N ALA A 53 14.88 -2.52 4.30
CA ALA A 53 13.56 -2.69 3.74
C ALA A 53 12.97 -1.33 3.37
N LYS A 54 12.40 -1.22 2.18
CA LYS A 54 11.70 -0.04 1.67
C LYS A 54 10.32 -0.43 1.20
N ILE A 55 9.31 0.31 1.62
CA ILE A 55 7.95 0.16 1.14
C ILE A 55 7.79 1.08 -0.06
N VAL A 56 7.51 0.52 -1.22
CA VAL A 56 7.37 1.27 -2.48
C VAL A 56 5.93 1.16 -2.97
N PRO A 57 5.26 2.28 -3.25
CA PRO A 57 3.93 2.25 -3.85
C PRO A 57 4.00 1.68 -5.28
N VAL A 58 3.04 0.83 -5.62
CA VAL A 58 2.86 0.23 -6.95
C VAL A 58 1.41 0.43 -7.40
N THR A 59 1.21 0.44 -8.71
CA THR A 59 -0.13 0.46 -9.32
C THR A 59 -0.81 -0.90 -9.19
N ASP A 60 -2.11 -0.96 -9.53
CA ASP A 60 -2.87 -2.22 -9.51
C ASP A 60 -2.26 -3.29 -10.45
N ASP A 61 -1.60 -2.83 -11.52
CA ASP A 61 -0.86 -3.63 -12.49
C ASP A 61 0.51 -4.10 -11.97
N GLY A 62 0.89 -3.72 -10.74
CA GLY A 62 2.18 -4.08 -10.12
C GLY A 62 3.36 -3.25 -10.62
N GLN A 63 3.11 -2.16 -11.35
CA GLN A 63 4.16 -1.25 -11.79
C GLN A 63 4.56 -0.29 -10.68
N GLU A 64 5.85 -0.11 -10.47
CA GLU A 64 6.35 0.80 -9.46
C GLU A 64 5.97 2.25 -9.80
N LEU A 65 5.34 2.92 -8.84
CA LEU A 65 5.12 4.34 -8.92
C LEU A 65 6.44 5.01 -8.57
N LEU A 66 7.25 5.28 -9.59
CA LEU A 66 8.39 6.19 -9.48
C LEU A 66 7.83 7.60 -9.21
N LEU A 67 7.67 7.95 -7.93
CA LEU A 67 7.51 9.33 -7.53
C LEU A 67 8.88 10.01 -7.67
N GLU A 68 9.21 10.53 -8.85
CA GLU A 68 10.28 11.52 -8.98
C GLU A 68 9.88 12.76 -8.16
N ASN A 69 10.66 13.09 -7.13
CA ASN A 69 10.75 14.42 -6.52
C ASN A 69 12.18 14.65 -6.05
#